data_AF-A0A7S2JCZ6-F1
#
_entry.id   AF-A0A7S2JCZ6-F1
#
_cell.length_a   1.000
_cell.length_b   1.000
_cell.length_c   1.000
_cell.angle_alpha   90.00
_cell.angle_beta   90.00
_cell.angle_gamma   90.00
#
_symmetry.space_group_name_H-M   'P 1'
#
loop_
_entity.id
_entity.type
_entity.pdbx_description
1 polymer ?
#
loop_
_entity_poly.entity_id
_entity_poly.type
_entity_poly.pdbx_seq_one_letter_code
_entity_poly.pdbx_strand_id
1 'polypeptide(L)'
;NNMYIFPGVGLGASICAAETVSDSMLYRAAVTLSTLTTKEELAEGRVFPNVESIRTVSRHVATSVAQLSYDQGIARTNPGRGESVETFVERKMYYPEYVPLFSRLFTH
;
A
#
# COMPACT_ATOMS: atom_id res chain seq x y z
N ASN A 1 4.44 14.29 8.02
CA ASN A 1 5.36 14.11 6.88
C ASN A 1 4.64 13.27 5.83
N ASN A 2 4.59 13.72 4.59
CA ASN A 2 3.93 13.07 3.45
C ASN A 2 4.37 11.62 3.21
N MET A 3 5.57 11.25 3.67
CA MET A 3 6.16 9.92 3.56
C MET A 3 5.24 8.74 3.97
N TYR A 4 4.30 8.93 4.90
CA TYR A 4 3.41 7.85 5.40
C TYR A 4 2.20 7.55 4.51
N ILE A 5 1.77 8.51 3.69
CA ILE A 5 0.56 8.39 2.87
C ILE A 5 0.90 8.08 1.42
N PHE A 6 1.88 8.78 0.84
CA PHE A 6 2.15 8.71 -0.60
C PHE A 6 2.55 7.32 -1.13
N PRO A 7 3.37 6.52 -0.43
CA PRO A 7 3.69 5.17 -0.91
C PRO A 7 2.47 4.26 -0.93
N GLY A 8 1.62 4.30 0.11
CA GLY A 8 0.41 3.49 0.19
C GLY A 8 -0.67 3.91 -0.80
N VAL A 9 -0.94 5.22 -0.91
CA VAL A 9 -1.92 5.76 -1.87
C VAL A 9 -1.48 5.50 -3.31
N GLY A 10 -0.21 5.79 -3.63
CA GLY A 10 0.34 5.57 -4.97
C GLY A 10 0.29 4.09 -5.37
N LEU A 11 0.65 3.19 -4.46
CA LEU A 11 0.55 1.75 -4.69
C LEU A 11 -0.91 1.32 -4.89
N GLY A 12 -1.82 1.71 -3.98
CA GLY A 12 -3.24 1.38 -4.05
C GLY A 12 -3.89 1.85 -5.36
N ALA A 13 -3.66 3.10 -5.75
CA ALA A 13 -4.16 3.65 -7.01
C ALA A 13 -3.57 2.94 -8.23
N SER A 14 -2.27 2.61 -8.20
CA SER A 14 -1.57 1.91 -9.27
C SER A 14 -2.08 0.48 -9.46
N ILE A 15 -2.26 -0.29 -8.39
CA ILE A 15 -2.72 -1.69 -8.49
C ILE A 15 -4.17 -1.81 -8.94
N CYS A 16 -5.00 -0.79 -8.71
CA CYS A 16 -6.37 -0.71 -9.20
C CYS A 16 -6.46 -0.05 -10.58
N ALA A 17 -5.34 0.39 -11.16
CA ALA A 17 -5.27 1.15 -12.40
C ALA A 17 -6.27 2.31 -12.42
N ALA A 18 -6.36 3.03 -11.30
CA ALA A 18 -7.21 4.20 -11.16
C ALA A 18 -6.69 5.33 -12.07
N GLU A 19 -7.59 5.98 -12.80
CA GLU A 19 -7.22 7.09 -13.70
C GLU A 19 -6.87 8.37 -12.93
N THR A 20 -7.49 8.56 -11.77
CA THR A 20 -7.24 9.69 -10.88
C THR A 20 -7.25 9.22 -9.42
N VAL A 21 -6.49 9.91 -8.57
CA VAL A 21 -6.56 9.75 -7.12
C VAL A 21 -7.65 10.68 -6.60
N SER A 22 -8.77 10.12 -6.12
CA SER A 22 -9.90 10.90 -5.64
C SER A 22 -9.74 11.32 -4.16
N ASP A 23 -10.50 12.34 -3.74
CA ASP A 23 -10.54 12.77 -2.34
C ASP A 23 -10.95 11.64 -1.39
N SER A 24 -11.81 10.73 -1.85
CA SER A 24 -12.21 9.56 -1.04
C SER A 24 -11.04 8.61 -0.81
N MET A 25 -10.13 8.45 -1.77
CA MET A 25 -8.91 7.65 -1.59
C MET A 25 -7.97 8.30 -0.57
N LEU A 26 -7.76 9.61 -0.67
CA LEU A 26 -6.93 10.36 0.30
C LEU A 26 -7.52 10.32 1.71
N TYR A 27 -8.83 10.53 1.83
CA TYR A 27 -9.54 10.43 3.10
C TYR A 27 -9.42 9.02 3.70
N ARG A 28 -9.64 7.97 2.89
CA ARG A 28 -9.50 6.58 3.33
C ARG A 28 -8.08 6.26 3.79
N ALA A 29 -7.07 6.77 3.10
CA ALA A 29 -5.69 6.62 3.50
C ALA A 29 -5.39 7.31 4.84
N ALA A 30 -5.89 8.53 5.04
CA ALA A 30 -5.72 9.26 6.30
C ALA A 30 -6.40 8.55 7.48
N VAL A 31 -7.64 8.08 7.30
CA VAL A 31 -8.36 7.28 8.31
C VAL A 31 -7.58 6.01 8.64
N THR A 32 -7.14 5.27 7.63
CA THR A 32 -6.37 4.03 7.83
C THR A 32 -5.08 4.29 8.59
N LEU A 33 -4.35 5.35 8.23
CA LEU A 33 -3.12 5.75 8.94
C LEU A 33 -3.38 6.08 10.41
N SER A 34 -4.48 6.78 10.71
CA SER A 34 -4.84 7.12 12.09
C SER A 34 -5.10 5.87 12.95
N THR A 35 -5.67 4.80 12.36
CA THR A 35 -5.92 3.54 13.08
C THR A 35 -4.66 2.72 13.37
N LEU A 36 -3.56 3.02 12.68
CA LEU A 36 -2.27 2.32 12.84
C LEU A 36 -1.33 3.05 13.82
N THR A 37 -1.71 4.22 14.30
CA THR A 37 -0.94 4.96 15.31
C THR A 37 -1.34 4.44 16.69
N THR A 38 -0.39 4.01 17.50
CA THR A 38 -0.70 3.42 18.82
C THR A 38 -1.15 4.48 19.82
N LYS A 39 -1.82 4.06 20.89
CA LYS A 39 -2.23 4.99 21.96
C LYS A 39 -1.03 5.60 22.66
N GLU A 40 0.05 4.84 22.78
CA GLU A 40 1.31 5.26 23.37
C GLU A 40 1.97 6.34 22.49
N GLU A 41 2.03 6.13 21.18
CA GLU A 41 2.53 7.13 20.22
C GLU A 41 1.70 8.43 20.28
N LEU A 42 0.36 8.30 20.34
CA LEU A 42 -0.54 9.46 20.50
C LEU A 42 -0.32 10.18 21.83
N ALA A 43 -0.12 9.45 22.92
CA ALA A 43 0.14 10.01 24.25
C ALA A 43 1.50 10.72 24.34
N GLU A 44 2.49 10.30 23.54
CA GLU A 44 3.76 11.00 23.34
C GLU A 44 3.63 12.24 22.42
N GLY A 45 2.43 12.57 21.95
CA GLY A 45 2.17 13.69 21.05
C GLY A 45 2.54 13.39 19.59
N ARG A 46 2.77 12.13 19.22
CA ARG A 46 3.04 11.75 17.83
C ARG A 46 1.74 11.64 17.06
N VAL A 47 1.71 12.26 15.89
CA VAL A 47 0.56 12.23 14.97
C VAL A 47 0.68 11.09 13.95
N PHE A 48 1.85 10.46 13.85
CA PHE A 48 2.15 9.41 12.87
C PHE A 48 2.89 8.24 13.53
N PRO A 49 2.75 7.01 13.00
CA PRO A 49 3.46 5.83 13.49
C PRO A 49 4.98 5.97 13.33
N ASN A 50 5.74 5.14 14.04
CA ASN A 50 7.18 5.03 13.85
C ASN A 50 7.56 4.77 12.37
N VAL A 51 8.63 5.42 11.88
CA VAL A 51 9.16 5.26 10.53
C VAL A 51 9.59 3.83 10.22
N GLU A 52 9.98 3.04 11.22
CA GLU A 52 10.31 1.62 11.05
C GLU A 52 9.08 0.81 10.58
N SER A 53 7.88 1.27 10.94
CA SER A 53 6.61 0.65 10.55
C SER A 53 6.11 1.10 9.16
N ILE A 54 6.86 1.95 8.44
CA ILE A 54 6.42 2.57 7.19
C ILE A 54 5.99 1.55 6.12
N ARG A 55 6.63 0.38 6.07
CA ARG A 55 6.27 -0.69 5.11
C ARG A 55 4.91 -1.29 5.45
N THR A 56 4.70 -1.63 6.72
CA THR A 56 3.43 -2.17 7.22
C THR A 56 2.31 -1.14 7.03
N VAL A 57 2.57 0.12 7.37
CA VAL A 57 1.65 1.24 7.15
C VAL A 57 1.29 1.38 5.68
N SER A 58 2.29 1.38 4.79
CA SER A 58 2.06 1.50 3.34
C SER A 58 1.22 0.35 2.79
N ARG A 59 1.45 -0.87 3.27
CA ARG A 59 0.64 -2.05 2.91
C ARG A 59 -0.82 -1.85 3.30
N HIS A 60 -1.09 -1.54 4.56
CA HIS A 60 -2.47 -1.35 5.05
C HIS A 60 -3.18 -0.21 4.33
N VAL A 61 -2.49 0.92 4.12
CA VAL A 61 -3.03 2.06 3.37
C VAL A 61 -3.35 1.66 1.92
N ALA A 62 -2.42 0.97 1.23
CA ALA A 62 -2.64 0.52 -0.14
C ALA A 62 -3.81 -0.48 -0.24
N THR A 63 -3.91 -1.44 0.68
CA THR A 63 -5.03 -2.39 0.76
C THR A 63 -6.35 -1.67 0.95
N SER A 64 -6.41 -0.70 1.86
CA SER A 64 -7.63 0.06 2.17
C SER A 64 -8.08 0.95 0.99
N VAL A 65 -7.14 1.59 0.29
CA VAL A 65 -7.40 2.38 -0.92
C VAL A 65 -7.85 1.48 -2.08
N ALA A 66 -7.23 0.32 -2.24
CA ALA A 66 -7.61 -0.64 -3.26
C ALA A 66 -9.01 -1.21 -3.01
N GLN A 67 -9.31 -1.60 -1.76
CA GLN A 67 -10.65 -2.05 -1.36
C GLN A 67 -11.71 -0.99 -1.66
N LEU A 68 -11.45 0.28 -1.30
CA LEU A 68 -12.36 1.37 -1.66
C LEU A 68 -12.60 1.47 -3.17
N SER A 69 -11.55 1.29 -3.97
CA SER A 69 -11.64 1.35 -5.43
C SER A 69 -12.48 0.21 -6.01
N TYR A 70 -12.40 -0.99 -5.41
CA TYR A 70 -13.26 -2.12 -5.74
C TYR A 70 -14.71 -1.87 -5.33
N ASP A 71 -14.93 -1.40 -4.10
CA ASP A 71 -16.27 -1.12 -3.56
C ASP A 71 -17.00 -0.04 -4.38
N GLN A 72 -16.26 0.94 -4.91
CA GLN A 72 -16.79 2.01 -5.77
C GLN A 72 -16.91 1.60 -7.26
N GLY A 73 -16.42 0.42 -7.64
CA GLY A 73 -16.44 -0.04 -9.03
C GLY A 73 -15.56 0.77 -9.99
N ILE A 74 -14.56 1.49 -9.46
CA ILE A 74 -13.65 2.34 -10.26
C ILE A 74 -12.31 1.65 -10.57
N ALA A 75 -12.05 0.50 -9.96
CA ALA A 75 -10.88 -0.32 -10.25
C ALA A 75 -10.99 -0.99 -11.63
N ARG A 76 -9.91 -0.92 -12.43
CA ARG A 76 -9.84 -1.54 -13.77
C ARG A 76 -9.08 -2.86 -13.78
N THR A 77 -8.37 -3.14 -12.70
CA THR A 77 -7.61 -4.37 -12.45
C THR A 77 -8.10 -4.96 -11.14
N ASN A 78 -8.16 -6.28 -11.07
CA ASN A 78 -8.65 -7.01 -9.89
C ASN A 78 -7.58 -8.00 -9.38
N PRO A 79 -7.65 -8.42 -8.11
CA PRO A 79 -6.85 -9.54 -7.62
C PRO A 79 -7.12 -10.81 -8.43
N GLY A 80 -6.18 -11.76 -8.39
CA GLY A 80 -6.40 -13.08 -8.97
C GLY A 80 -7.60 -13.80 -8.34
N ARG A 81 -8.16 -14.80 -9.03
CA ARG A 81 -9.29 -15.58 -8.50
C ARG A 81 -8.89 -16.24 -7.17
N GLY A 82 -9.59 -15.86 -6.09
CA GLY A 82 -9.32 -16.37 -4.73
C GLY A 82 -8.15 -15.68 -4.01
N GLU A 83 -7.51 -14.67 -4.62
CA GLU A 83 -6.47 -13.86 -3.99
C GLU A 83 -7.13 -12.75 -3.15
N SER A 84 -6.65 -12.54 -1.92
CA SER A 84 -7.09 -11.40 -1.12
C SER A 84 -6.48 -10.10 -1.66
N VAL A 85 -7.15 -8.96 -1.41
CA VAL A 85 -6.61 -7.65 -1.81
C VAL A 85 -5.26 -7.38 -1.13
N GLU A 86 -5.10 -7.79 0.12
CA GLU A 86 -3.84 -7.62 0.85
C GLU A 86 -2.70 -8.44 0.22
N THR A 87 -2.94 -9.71 -0.12
CA THR A 87 -1.96 -10.54 -0.82
C THR A 87 -1.59 -9.95 -2.18
N PHE A 88 -2.58 -9.40 -2.90
CA PHE A 88 -2.35 -8.74 -4.17
C PHE A 88 -1.47 -7.48 -4.02
N VAL A 89 -1.72 -6.67 -2.98
CA VAL A 89 -0.89 -5.52 -2.61
C VAL A 89 0.53 -5.96 -2.29
N GLU A 90 0.71 -6.94 -1.40
CA GLU A 90 2.02 -7.44 -0.97
C GLU A 90 2.87 -7.91 -2.15
N ARG A 91 2.26 -8.67 -3.08
CA ARG A 91 2.91 -9.14 -4.29
C ARG A 91 3.35 -8.01 -5.24
N LYS A 92 2.69 -6.86 -5.17
CA LYS A 92 2.99 -5.68 -5.99
C LYS A 92 3.91 -4.67 -5.29
N MET A 93 4.16 -4.82 -3.98
CA MET A 93 5.11 -3.98 -3.26
C MET A 93 6.54 -4.24 -3.76
N TYR A 94 7.27 -3.16 -4.05
CA TYR A 94 8.69 -3.27 -4.38
C TYR A 94 9.52 -3.65 -3.13
N TYR A 95 10.45 -4.58 -3.33
CA TYR A 95 11.50 -4.92 -2.38
C TYR A 95 12.84 -4.57 -3.04
N PRO A 96 13.68 -3.73 -2.40
CA PRO A 96 14.99 -3.35 -2.91
C PRO A 96 16.00 -4.49 -2.71
N GLU A 97 15.66 -5.69 -3.16
CA GLU A 97 16.58 -6.81 -3.23
C GLU A 97 17.27 -6.79 -4.59
N TYR A 98 18.59 -7.00 -4.58
CA TYR A 98 19.38 -6.99 -5.80
C TYR A 98 19.04 -8.22 -6.63
N VAL A 99 18.34 -8.03 -7.74
CA VAL A 99 18.08 -9.10 -8.70
C VAL A 99 19.40 -9.43 -9.39
N PRO A 100 19.87 -10.70 -9.37
CA PRO A 100 21.13 -11.05 -10.03
C PRO A 100 21.08 -10.69 -11.52
N LEU A 101 22.01 -9.85 -11.98
CA LEU A 101 22.07 -9.39 -13.37
C LEU A 101 22.46 -10.51 -14.37
N PHE A 102 22.91 -11.66 -13.88
CA PHE A 102 23.21 -12.83 -14.68
C PHE A 102 22.52 -14.07 -14.11
N SER A 103 21.50 -14.57 -14.81
CA SER A 103 21.09 -15.97 -14.66
C SER A 103 22.22 -16.83 -15.23
N ARG A 104 22.81 -17.72 -14.42
CA ARG A 104 23.80 -18.70 -14.86
C ARG A 104 23.38 -19.30 -16.20
N LEU A 105 24.16 -19.02 -17.25
CA LEU A 105 24.11 -19.76 -18.49
C LEU A 105 24.24 -21.25 -18.13
N PHE A 106 23.25 -22.04 -18.54
CA PHE A 106 23.29 -23.49 -18.46
C PHE A 106 24.58 -23.98 -19.14
N THR A 107 25.50 -24.55 -18.35
CA THR A 107 26.55 -25.40 -18.87
C THR A 107 25.92 -26.76 -19.19
N HIS A 108 25.83 -27.08 -20.48
CA HIS A 108 25.71 -28.45 -20.96
C HIS A 108 27.10 -29.08 -21.02
#